data_AF-A0A2X1A1A3-F1
#
_entry.id   AF-A0A2X1A1A3-F1
#
_cell.length_a   1.000
_cell.length_b   1.000
_cell.length_c   1.000
_cell.angle_alpha   90.00
_cell.angle_beta   90.00
_cell.angle_gamma   90.00
#
_symmetry.space_group_name_H-M   'P 1'
#
loop_
_entity.id
_entity.type
_entity.pdbx_description
1 polymer ?
#
loop_
_entity_poly.entity_id
_entity_poly.type
_entity_poly.pdbx_seq_one_letter_code
_entity_poly.pdbx_strand_id
1 'polypeptide(L)'
;MEALVLLENELRLVQAYLYIQQERFDKRIQVVWQLETETTVLIPSLTNQPLIKNALKHGMLKLSEGGTIHIRIINFDTHLEITEADNRWNG
;
A
#
# COMPACT_ATOMS: atom_id res chain seq x y z
N MET A 1 10.73 8.81 19.12
CA MET A 1 11.42 7.50 19.05
C MET A 1 10.93 6.82 17.80
N GLU A 2 11.81 6.63 16.82
CA GLU A 2 11.51 5.73 15.70
C GLU A 2 11.61 4.30 16.22
N ALA A 3 10.46 3.67 16.48
CA ALA A 3 10.43 2.27 16.88
C ALA A 3 10.56 1.42 15.61
N LEU A 4 11.49 0.46 15.62
CA LEU A 4 11.54 -0.56 14.58
C LEU A 4 10.43 -1.58 14.82
N VAL A 5 9.68 -1.90 13.77
CA VAL A 5 8.59 -2.88 13.77
C VAL A 5 8.79 -3.86 12.62
N LEU A 6 8.28 -5.08 12.78
CA LEU A 6 8.29 -6.03 11.67
C LEU A 6 7.45 -5.48 10.51
N LEU A 7 7.97 -5.63 9.30
CA LEU A 7 7.27 -5.27 8.07
C LEU A 7 5.88 -5.93 8.04
N GLU A 8 5.75 -7.19 8.47
CA GLU A 8 4.44 -7.84 8.57
C GLU A 8 3.42 -7.08 9.42
N ASN A 9 3.83 -6.42 10.51
CA ASN A 9 2.91 -5.70 11.40
C ASN A 9 2.40 -4.44 10.72
N GLU A 10 3.27 -3.69 10.04
CA GLU A 10 2.86 -2.55 9.23
C GLU A 10 1.97 -2.99 8.07
N LEU A 11 2.30 -4.09 7.38
CA LEU A 11 1.48 -4.60 6.29
C LEU A 11 0.08 -5.01 6.75
N ARG A 12 -0.06 -5.61 7.94
CA ARG A 12 -1.38 -5.92 8.51
C ARG A 12 -2.21 -4.66 8.75
N LEU A 13 -1.60 -3.60 9.27
CA LEU A 13 -2.29 -2.32 9.49
C LEU A 13 -2.76 -1.72 8.16
N VAL A 14 -1.90 -1.75 7.15
CA VAL A 14 -2.22 -1.30 5.80
C VAL A 14 -3.35 -2.11 5.17
N GLN A 15 -3.28 -3.44 5.24
CA GLN A 15 -4.29 -4.34 4.69
C GLN A 15 -5.66 -4.08 5.33
N ALA A 16 -5.70 -3.95 6.66
CA ALA A 16 -6.93 -3.62 7.38
C ALA A 16 -7.50 -2.26 6.95
N TYR A 17 -6.65 -1.26 6.78
CA TYR A 17 -7.08 0.05 6.30
C TYR A 17 -7.66 -0.02 4.88
N LEU A 18 -6.97 -0.68 3.94
CA LEU A 18 -7.42 -0.85 2.56
C LEU A 18 -8.73 -1.62 2.48
N TYR A 19 -8.88 -2.67 3.27
CA TYR A 19 -10.14 -3.43 3.35
C TYR A 19 -11.32 -2.54 3.73
N ILE A 20 -11.17 -1.69 4.74
CA ILE A 20 -12.20 -0.72 5.15
C ILE A 20 -12.52 0.26 4.00
N GLN A 21 -11.51 0.70 3.25
CA GLN A 21 -11.74 1.57 2.09
C GLN A 21 -12.47 0.84 0.97
N GLN A 22 -12.10 -0.41 0.66
CA GLN A 22 -12.77 -1.20 -0.38
C GLN A 22 -14.26 -1.36 -0.10
N GLU A 23 -14.64 -1.63 1.15
CA GLU A 23 -16.04 -1.70 1.57
C GLU A 23 -16.74 -0.34 1.46
N ARG A 24 -16.06 0.77 1.78
CA ARG A 24 -16.62 2.13 1.63
C ARG A 24 -16.87 2.57 0.19
N PHE A 25 -16.12 2.04 -0.76
CA PHE A 25 -16.16 2.45 -2.17
C PHE A 25 -16.82 1.40 -3.07
N ASP A 26 -17.68 0.54 -2.52
CA ASP A 26 -18.40 -0.51 -3.25
C ASP A 26 -17.46 -1.39 -4.09
N LYS A 27 -16.28 -1.71 -3.55
CA LYS A 27 -15.24 -2.52 -4.21
C LYS A 27 -14.70 -1.94 -5.54
N ARG A 28 -14.94 -0.65 -5.80
CA ARG A 28 -14.32 0.07 -6.93
C ARG A 28 -12.81 0.19 -6.80
N ILE A 29 -12.27 -0.04 -5.60
CA ILE A 29 -10.84 -0.06 -5.34
C ILE A 29 -10.38 -1.51 -5.33
N GLN A 30 -9.52 -1.87 -6.27
CA GLN A 30 -8.83 -3.15 -6.27
C GLN A 30 -7.42 -2.95 -5.70
N VAL A 31 -6.90 -3.95 -5.00
CA VAL A 31 -5.55 -3.89 -4.43
C VAL A 31 -4.80 -5.14 -4.88
N VAL A 32 -3.65 -4.92 -5.50
CA VAL A 32 -2.74 -5.97 -5.96
C VAL A 32 -1.46 -5.87 -5.15
N TRP A 33 -1.07 -6.98 -4.52
CA TRP A 33 0.13 -7.07 -3.69
C TRP A 33 1.23 -7.82 -4.44
N GLN A 34 2.43 -7.25 -4.47
CA GLN A 34 3.63 -7.89 -4.99
C GLN A 34 4.73 -7.79 -3.94
N LEU A 35 4.97 -8.89 -3.22
CA LEU A 35 5.97 -8.96 -2.17
C LEU A 35 7.16 -9.78 -2.67
N GLU A 36 8.27 -9.10 -2.94
CA GLU A 36 9.56 -9.68 -3.35
C GLU A 36 10.57 -9.59 -2.19
N THR A 37 10.10 -9.82 -0.97
CA THR A 37 10.91 -9.78 0.26
C THR A 37 10.32 -10.67 1.34
N GLU A 38 11.15 -11.08 2.29
CA GLU A 38 10.67 -11.64 3.56
C GLU A 38 10.03 -10.55 4.42
N THR A 39 8.87 -10.84 5.01
CA THR A 39 8.14 -9.90 5.86
C THR A 39 8.69 -9.80 7.29
N THR A 40 9.75 -10.56 7.59
CA THR A 40 10.46 -10.63 8.89
C THR A 40 11.44 -9.48 9.10
N VAL A 41 11.64 -8.63 8.08
CA VAL A 41 12.52 -7.45 8.15
C VAL A 41 11.94 -6.39 9.08
N LEU A 42 12.80 -5.73 9.84
CA LEU A 42 12.46 -4.58 10.69
C LEU A 42 12.51 -3.28 9.89
N ILE A 43 11.45 -2.48 9.97
CA ILE A 43 11.33 -1.16 9.35
C ILE A 43 10.93 -0.09 10.37
N PRO A 44 11.20 1.21 10.14
CA PRO A 44 10.69 2.26 11.01
C PRO A 44 9.16 2.27 11.02
N SER A 45 8.55 2.31 12.21
CA SER A 45 7.10 2.34 12.39
C SER A 45 6.45 3.52 11.67
N LEU A 46 5.21 3.34 11.21
CA LEU A 46 4.36 4.37 10.59
C LEU A 46 4.88 4.96 9.27
N THR A 47 5.87 4.35 8.63
CA THR A 47 6.41 4.81 7.33
C THR A 47 5.44 4.60 6.18
N ASN A 48 4.61 3.55 6.23
CA ASN A 48 3.79 3.12 5.09
C ASN A 48 2.39 3.75 5.08
N GLN A 49 1.87 4.14 6.25
CA GLN A 49 0.51 4.69 6.35
C GLN A 49 0.30 6.03 5.62
N PRO A 50 1.24 7.00 5.63
CA PRO A 50 1.05 8.27 4.93
C PRO A 50 1.01 8.10 3.40
N LEU A 51 1.84 7.22 2.84
CA LEU A 51 1.92 6.97 1.41
C LEU A 51 0.58 6.41 0.89
N ILE A 52 0.09 5.36 1.54
CA ILE A 52 -1.16 4.69 1.16
C ILE A 52 -2.38 5.58 1.36
N LYS A 53 -2.39 6.39 2.42
CA LYS A 53 -3.42 7.42 2.61
C LYS A 53 -3.39 8.45 1.49
N ASN A 54 -2.20 8.86 1.04
CA ASN A 54 -2.06 9.84 -0.04
C ASN A 54 -2.52 9.27 -1.38
N ALA A 55 -2.13 8.05 -1.76
CA ALA A 55 -2.58 7.44 -3.02
C ALA A 55 -4.10 7.25 -3.07
N LEU A 56 -4.71 6.78 -1.98
CA LEU A 56 -6.16 6.67 -1.89
C LEU A 56 -6.83 8.04 -2.00
N LYS A 57 -6.45 8.99 -1.14
CA LYS A 57 -7.13 10.29 -1.02
C LYS A 57 -7.01 11.14 -2.29
N HIS A 58 -5.84 11.14 -2.92
CA HIS A 58 -5.55 12.02 -4.06
C HIS A 58 -5.77 11.35 -5.42
N GLY A 59 -5.51 10.05 -5.54
CA GLY A 59 -5.65 9.29 -6.79
C GLY A 59 -7.04 8.67 -6.95
N MET A 60 -7.42 7.77 -6.04
CA MET A 60 -8.58 6.88 -6.23
C MET A 60 -9.94 7.55 -5.94
N LEU A 61 -10.02 8.40 -4.90
CA LEU A 61 -11.30 9.03 -4.50
C LEU A 61 -11.88 9.99 -5.54
N LYS A 62 -11.06 10.44 -6.50
CA LYS A 62 -11.48 11.36 -7.56
C LYS A 62 -12.00 10.64 -8.82
N LEU A 63 -11.87 9.32 -8.88
CA LEU A 63 -12.23 8.53 -10.06
C LEU A 63 -13.61 7.91 -9.83
N SER A 64 -14.57 8.29 -10.68
CA SER A 64 -15.93 7.74 -10.66
C SER A 64 -15.96 6.23 -10.95
N GLU A 65 -15.02 5.75 -11.76
CA GLU A 65 -14.99 4.38 -12.28
C GLU A 65 -14.22 3.39 -11.40
N GLY A 66 -13.53 3.88 -10.36
CA GLY A 66 -12.65 3.06 -9.52
C GLY A 66 -11.22 2.99 -10.04
N GLY A 67 -10.43 2.06 -9.52
CA GLY A 67 -9.03 1.88 -9.90
C GLY A 67 -8.32 0.76 -9.13
N THR A 68 -7.10 0.43 -9.56
CA THR A 68 -6.27 -0.60 -8.93
C THR A 68 -5.04 0.03 -8.29
N ILE A 69 -4.84 -0.26 -7.01
CA ILE A 69 -3.63 0.09 -6.26
C ILE A 69 -2.68 -1.09 -6.33
N HIS A 70 -1.54 -0.91 -6.98
CA HIS A 70 -0.45 -1.88 -6.93
C HIS A 70 0.48 -1.52 -5.78
N ILE A 71 0.60 -2.39 -4.79
CA ILE A 71 1.56 -2.25 -3.69
C ILE A 71 2.67 -3.25 -3.94
N ARG A 72 3.83 -2.73 -4.37
CA ARG A 72 5.03 -3.53 -4.59
C ARG A 72 6.04 -3.26 -3.49
N ILE A 73 6.59 -4.31 -2.90
CA ILE A 73 7.60 -4.25 -1.85
C ILE A 73 8.78 -5.11 -2.28
N ILE A 74 9.90 -4.47 -2.55
CA ILE A 74 11.12 -5.11 -3.04
C ILE A 74 12.22 -4.88 -2.02
N ASN A 75 12.91 -5.95 -1.63
CA ASN A 75 14.14 -5.82 -0.88
C ASN A 75 15.29 -5.56 -1.85
N PHE A 76 15.96 -4.42 -1.69
CA PHE A 76 17.27 -4.21 -2.25
C PHE A 76 18.31 -4.33 -1.13
N ASP A 77 19.56 -4.61 -1.48
CA ASP A 77 20.64 -4.80 -0.50
C ASP A 77 20.81 -3.62 0.49
N THR A 78 20.35 -2.42 0.12
CA THR A 78 20.55 -1.19 0.88
C THR A 78 19.26 -0.51 1.35
N HIS A 79 18.10 -0.88 0.82
CA HIS A 79 16.83 -0.22 1.11
C HIS A 79 15.62 -1.05 0.70
N LEU A 80 14.47 -0.72 1.25
CA LEU A 80 13.18 -1.28 0.85
C LEU A 80 12.46 -0.27 -0.06
N GLU A 81 12.09 -0.68 -1.27
CA GLU A 81 11.25 0.14 -2.15
C GLU A 81 9.79 -0.26 -1.98
N ILE A 82 8.93 0.74 -1.73
CA ILE A 82 7.48 0.58 -1.67
C ILE A 82 6.89 1.49 -2.75
N THR A 83 6.37 0.87 -3.80
CA THR A 83 5.79 1.59 -4.93
C THR A 83 4.29 1.38 -4.98
N GLU A 84 3.57 2.50 -5.04
CA GLU A 84 2.14 2.59 -5.24
C GLU A 84 1.87 3.06 -6.66
N ALA A 85 1.63 2.11 -7.58
CA ALA A 85 1.31 2.43 -8.97
C ALA A 85 -0.21 2.39 -9.19
N ASP A 86 -0.77 3.52 -9.65
CA ASP A 86 -2.14 3.62 -10.17
C ASP A 86 -2.12 3.25 -11.65
N ASN A 87 -2.76 2.14 -12.01
CA ASN A 87 -2.79 1.67 -13.38
C ASN A 87 -3.88 2.42 -14.16
N ARG A 88 -3.51 3.58 -14.72
CA ARG A 88 -4.13 4.07 -15.97
C ARG A 88 -3.64 3.20 -17.13
N TRP A 89 -4.22 2.02 -17.32
CA TRP A 89 -4.10 1.36 -18.62
C TRP A 89 -5.27 1.80 -19.51
N ASN A 90 -5.06 2.91 -20.23
CA ASN A 90 -5.82 3.18 -21.44
C ASN A 90 -5.25 2.25 -22.53
N GLY A 91 -6.02 1.23 -22.88
CA GLY A 91 -5.80 0.36 -24.04
C GLY A 91 -6.96 -0.60 -24.18
#